data_AF-A0AAU2B3G2-F1
#
_entry.id   AF-A0AAU2B3G2-F1
#
_cell.length_a   1.000
_cell.length_b   1.000
_cell.length_c   1.000
_cell.angle_alpha   90.00
_cell.angle_beta   90.00
_cell.angle_gamma   90.00
#
_symmetry.space_group_name_H-M   'P 1'
#
loop_
_entity.id
_entity.type
_entity.pdbx_description
1 polymer ?
#
loop_
_entity_poly.entity_id
_entity_poly.type
_entity_poly.pdbx_seq_one_letter_code
_entity_poly.pdbx_strand_id
1 'polypeptide(L)'
;MLAVAAAPARAAAGTGTTASVTLGDSYISGEAGRWKGNSVVTSGNRAGTDRAWTGSAYDPSRVYGATAASGCDRSDVAEVRSAPSVAQTQINLACSGAVAANVYRAANGGQSFKGEAPQADQLATVAGQYNVKLITLSIGGNDLGFADVITTCVSDYLVWYSYCNDDQQSAIDSRMPAAVAGVGKALDEIRAVMSNAGYKTGDYRIVLQSYPSPIPRSAEMRYPESGWSRSDTGGCPFWNGDADWARDSLVPQISRALAGVAAAKGAQFLDLADMLQGREVCATSARQATSTTAPSATTSEWARFVDGGLSSSQGVIQESMHPNYYGQQALGQCLTLLYARPSGDYACRNTAGKDASGMYLTAK
;
A
#
# COMPACT_ATOMS: atom_id res chain seq x y z
N MET A 1 -56.14 4.03 1.73
CA MET A 1 -55.07 3.99 2.76
C MET A 1 -53.74 3.98 2.03
N LEU A 2 -53.01 5.10 2.01
CA LEU A 2 -51.65 5.15 1.47
C LEU A 2 -50.70 4.50 2.49
N ALA A 3 -50.02 3.43 2.08
CA ALA A 3 -48.96 2.83 2.86
C ALA A 3 -47.72 3.74 2.77
N VAL A 4 -47.38 4.40 3.88
CA VAL A 4 -46.11 5.10 4.03
C VAL A 4 -45.04 4.04 4.26
N ALA A 5 -44.18 3.80 3.27
CA ALA A 5 -42.99 2.98 3.43
C ALA A 5 -42.06 3.67 4.43
N ALA A 6 -41.82 3.04 5.58
CA ALA A 6 -40.83 3.51 6.55
C ALA A 6 -39.45 3.47 5.90
N ALA A 7 -38.75 4.60 5.86
CA ALA A 7 -37.35 4.65 5.47
C ALA A 7 -36.53 3.75 6.40
N PRO A 8 -35.54 3.00 5.89
CA PRO A 8 -34.67 2.20 6.75
C PRO A 8 -33.99 3.13 7.76
N ALA A 9 -34.03 2.74 9.04
CA ALA A 9 -33.38 3.46 10.12
C ALA A 9 -31.88 3.56 9.80
N ARG A 10 -31.39 4.78 9.58
CA ARG A 10 -29.95 5.04 9.55
C ARG A 10 -29.40 4.64 10.91
N ALA A 11 -28.40 3.76 10.94
CA ALA A 11 -27.64 3.52 12.16
C ALA A 11 -27.10 4.87 12.63
N ALA A 12 -27.54 5.32 13.80
CA ALA A 12 -26.98 6.52 14.41
C ALA A 12 -25.53 6.22 14.79
N ALA A 13 -24.63 7.19 14.58
CA ALA A 13 -23.27 7.13 15.10
C ALA A 13 -23.32 6.76 16.60
N GLY A 14 -22.67 5.65 16.96
CA GLY A 14 -22.61 5.16 18.34
C GLY A 14 -23.38 3.86 18.66
N THR A 15 -24.27 3.38 17.79
CA THR A 15 -25.00 2.11 18.01
C THR A 15 -24.82 1.16 16.82
N GLY A 16 -23.95 0.16 16.95
CA GLY A 16 -23.68 -0.83 15.90
C GLY A 16 -22.26 -1.41 15.98
N THR A 17 -22.01 -2.47 15.21
CA THR A 17 -20.68 -3.10 15.09
C THR A 17 -19.66 -2.07 14.63
N THR A 18 -18.54 -1.96 15.36
CA THR A 18 -17.47 -1.03 15.01
C THR A 18 -16.74 -1.46 13.74
N ALA A 19 -16.35 -0.51 12.90
CA ALA A 19 -15.60 -0.80 11.68
C ALA A 19 -14.34 0.07 11.52
N SER A 20 -13.29 -0.53 10.95
CA SER A 20 -12.14 0.18 10.37
C SER A 20 -12.18 0.01 8.85
N VAL A 21 -12.07 1.12 8.13
CA VAL A 21 -12.27 1.15 6.68
C VAL A 21 -11.02 1.70 6.01
N THR A 22 -10.62 1.09 4.91
CA THR A 22 -9.48 1.52 4.12
C THR A 22 -9.91 1.88 2.71
N LEU A 23 -9.44 3.03 2.24
CA LEU A 23 -9.60 3.53 0.88
C LEU A 23 -8.21 3.84 0.32
N GLY A 24 -8.04 3.76 -1.00
CA GLY A 24 -6.78 4.05 -1.63
C GLY A 24 -6.43 3.17 -2.83
N ASP A 25 -5.13 3.12 -3.09
CA ASP A 25 -4.52 2.41 -4.21
C ASP A 25 -3.98 1.02 -3.84
N SER A 26 -3.08 0.50 -4.68
CA SER A 26 -2.44 -0.81 -4.59
C SER A 26 -1.75 -1.09 -3.25
N TYR A 27 -1.06 -0.09 -2.67
CA TYR A 27 -0.26 -0.35 -1.46
C TYR A 27 -1.16 -0.76 -0.29
N ILE A 28 -2.22 0.01 -0.07
CA ILE A 28 -3.14 -0.19 1.05
C ILE A 28 -4.24 -1.22 0.73
N SER A 29 -4.50 -1.51 -0.55
CA SER A 29 -5.38 -2.61 -0.95
C SER A 29 -4.78 -3.97 -0.59
N GLY A 30 -3.46 -4.05 -0.43
CA GLY A 30 -2.76 -5.30 -0.15
C GLY A 30 -2.22 -5.97 -1.41
N GLU A 31 -2.02 -5.23 -2.51
CA GLU A 31 -1.33 -5.74 -3.68
C GLU A 31 0.00 -6.40 -3.29
N ALA A 32 0.33 -7.52 -3.93
CA ALA A 32 1.44 -8.41 -3.58
C ALA A 32 1.36 -9.14 -2.23
N GLY A 33 0.26 -8.99 -1.47
CA GLY A 33 0.00 -9.80 -0.26
C GLY A 33 0.00 -11.32 -0.52
N ARG A 34 -0.06 -11.74 -1.79
CA ARG A 34 0.14 -13.11 -2.27
C ARG A 34 1.52 -13.68 -1.93
N TRP A 35 2.53 -12.84 -1.74
CA TRP A 35 3.92 -13.26 -1.69
C TRP A 35 4.49 -13.29 -0.26
N LYS A 36 4.93 -14.45 0.22
CA LYS A 36 5.68 -14.61 1.47
C LYS A 36 7.16 -14.46 1.18
N GLY A 37 7.64 -13.22 1.07
CA GLY A 37 8.99 -12.95 0.60
C GLY A 37 9.17 -13.23 -0.89
N ASN A 38 10.42 -13.29 -1.33
CA ASN A 38 10.79 -13.50 -2.73
C ASN A 38 11.63 -14.76 -2.91
N SER A 39 11.62 -15.33 -4.11
CA SER A 39 12.42 -16.50 -4.50
C SER A 39 12.62 -16.49 -6.02
N VAL A 40 13.79 -16.91 -6.48
CA VAL A 40 14.07 -17.18 -7.90
C VAL A 40 13.56 -18.55 -8.35
N VAL A 41 13.10 -19.41 -7.43
CA VAL A 41 12.50 -20.71 -7.78
C VAL A 41 11.14 -20.46 -8.43
N THR A 42 10.98 -20.81 -9.70
CA THR A 42 9.78 -20.50 -10.49
C THR A 42 8.75 -21.61 -10.56
N SER A 43 9.09 -22.81 -10.08
CA SER A 43 8.24 -23.99 -10.09
C SER A 43 7.52 -24.23 -8.77
N GLY A 44 6.42 -24.98 -8.82
CA GLY A 44 5.66 -25.41 -7.65
C GLY A 44 5.16 -24.23 -6.80
N ASN A 45 5.38 -24.30 -5.48
CA ASN A 45 5.03 -23.21 -4.56
C ASN A 45 6.07 -22.08 -4.49
N ARG A 46 7.04 -22.06 -5.42
CA ARG A 46 8.10 -21.04 -5.52
C ARG A 46 8.91 -20.92 -4.23
N ALA A 47 9.40 -22.05 -3.74
CA ALA A 47 10.06 -22.20 -2.43
C ALA A 47 9.19 -21.77 -1.23
N GLY A 48 7.87 -21.95 -1.34
CA GLY A 48 6.90 -21.58 -0.31
C GLY A 48 6.52 -20.10 -0.28
N THR A 49 6.96 -19.31 -1.26
CA THR A 49 6.65 -17.87 -1.32
C THR A 49 5.27 -17.58 -1.91
N ASP A 50 4.77 -18.42 -2.81
CA ASP A 50 3.51 -18.13 -3.52
C ASP A 50 2.29 -18.74 -2.81
N ARG A 51 1.49 -17.87 -2.16
CA ARG A 51 0.28 -18.27 -1.43
C ARG A 51 -0.87 -18.71 -2.35
N ALA A 52 -0.80 -18.43 -3.65
CA ALA A 52 -1.81 -18.85 -4.62
C ALA A 52 -1.64 -20.32 -5.04
N TRP A 53 -0.50 -20.96 -4.75
CA TRP A 53 -0.23 -22.33 -5.19
C TRP A 53 -1.19 -23.35 -4.58
N THR A 54 -1.94 -24.07 -5.42
CA THR A 54 -2.95 -25.07 -5.04
C THR A 54 -2.41 -26.50 -4.92
N GLY A 55 -1.12 -26.72 -5.20
CA GLY A 55 -0.52 -28.05 -5.32
C GLY A 55 -0.25 -28.45 -6.76
N SER A 56 -0.95 -27.85 -7.73
CA SER A 56 -0.77 -28.10 -9.16
C SER A 56 -0.96 -26.87 -10.05
N ALA A 57 -1.62 -25.83 -9.57
CA ALA A 57 -1.87 -24.58 -10.28
C ALA A 57 -1.76 -23.37 -9.34
N TYR A 58 -1.99 -22.18 -9.86
CA TYR A 58 -2.03 -20.94 -9.08
C TYR A 58 -3.43 -20.34 -9.14
N ASP A 59 -4.00 -20.07 -7.96
CA ASP A 59 -5.31 -19.45 -7.81
C ASP A 59 -5.20 -18.18 -6.94
N PRO A 60 -5.08 -16.99 -7.57
CA PRO A 60 -5.00 -15.71 -6.85
C PRO A 60 -6.25 -15.39 -6.03
N SER A 61 -7.40 -16.00 -6.31
CA SER A 61 -8.64 -15.77 -5.54
C SER A 61 -8.52 -16.27 -4.09
N ARG A 62 -7.55 -17.15 -3.79
CA ARG A 62 -7.22 -17.56 -2.42
C ARG A 62 -6.62 -16.44 -1.58
N VAL A 63 -6.13 -15.37 -2.22
CA VAL A 63 -5.49 -14.23 -1.56
C VAL A 63 -6.35 -12.99 -1.73
N TYR A 64 -6.82 -12.71 -2.95
CA TYR A 64 -7.58 -11.50 -3.28
C TYR A 64 -9.10 -11.72 -3.28
N GLY A 65 -9.57 -12.95 -3.04
CA GLY A 65 -10.99 -13.27 -3.06
C GLY A 65 -11.62 -13.03 -4.43
N ALA A 66 -12.87 -12.58 -4.43
CA ALA A 66 -13.63 -12.29 -5.64
C ALA A 66 -13.01 -11.16 -6.49
N THR A 67 -12.19 -10.29 -5.89
CA THR A 67 -11.63 -9.12 -6.57
C THR A 67 -10.39 -9.46 -7.40
N ALA A 68 -9.88 -10.68 -7.29
CA ALA A 68 -8.86 -11.22 -8.20
C ALA A 68 -9.31 -11.09 -9.67
N ALA A 69 -10.61 -11.26 -9.95
CA ALA A 69 -11.13 -11.22 -11.31
C ALA A 69 -11.16 -9.80 -11.91
N SER A 70 -11.36 -8.77 -11.10
CA SER A 70 -11.33 -7.36 -11.56
C SER A 70 -9.92 -6.76 -11.52
N GLY A 71 -8.98 -7.41 -10.83
CA GLY A 71 -7.64 -6.91 -10.57
C GLY A 71 -7.63 -5.76 -9.53
N CYS A 72 -8.73 -5.56 -8.78
CA CYS A 72 -8.67 -4.77 -7.55
C CYS A 72 -8.08 -5.67 -6.47
N ASP A 73 -6.76 -5.80 -6.40
CA ASP A 73 -6.14 -6.79 -5.51
C ASP A 73 -6.36 -6.40 -4.04
N ARG A 74 -7.35 -7.04 -3.40
CA ARG A 74 -7.72 -6.82 -2.00
C ARG A 74 -7.28 -8.01 -1.17
N SER A 75 -6.03 -7.96 -0.69
CA SER A 75 -5.46 -9.11 0.01
C SER A 75 -6.18 -9.37 1.34
N ASP A 76 -6.34 -10.65 1.65
CA ASP A 76 -6.74 -11.16 2.96
C ASP A 76 -5.78 -10.77 4.11
N VAL A 77 -4.58 -10.26 3.80
CA VAL A 77 -3.63 -9.70 4.77
C VAL A 77 -3.35 -8.22 4.60
N ALA A 78 -4.09 -7.51 3.75
CA ALA A 78 -3.98 -6.05 3.61
C ALA A 78 -3.94 -5.35 4.98
N GLU A 79 -3.30 -4.19 5.07
CA GLU A 79 -3.10 -3.44 6.33
C GLU A 79 -4.30 -3.51 7.29
N VAL A 80 -5.50 -3.17 6.81
CA VAL A 80 -6.72 -3.16 7.63
C VAL A 80 -7.07 -4.54 8.19
N ARG A 81 -6.84 -5.63 7.44
CA ARG A 81 -7.05 -7.02 7.86
C ARG A 81 -5.99 -7.48 8.85
N SER A 82 -4.79 -6.94 8.74
CA SER A 82 -3.67 -7.19 9.66
C SER A 82 -3.72 -6.34 10.94
N ALA A 83 -4.75 -5.52 11.12
CA ALA A 83 -5.00 -4.70 12.31
C ALA A 83 -6.33 -5.06 13.03
N PRO A 84 -6.56 -6.33 13.41
CA PRO A 84 -7.88 -6.80 13.87
C PRO A 84 -8.34 -6.18 15.18
N SER A 85 -7.44 -5.59 15.97
CA SER A 85 -7.77 -4.96 17.26
C SER A 85 -8.33 -3.54 17.14
N VAL A 86 -8.28 -2.93 15.95
CA VAL A 86 -8.75 -1.55 15.72
C VAL A 86 -10.27 -1.43 15.79
N ALA A 87 -10.99 -2.45 15.31
CA ALA A 87 -12.45 -2.48 15.27
C ALA A 87 -12.94 -3.93 15.14
N GLN A 88 -14.24 -4.17 15.37
CA GLN A 88 -14.84 -5.50 15.23
C GLN A 88 -14.88 -5.99 13.78
N THR A 89 -15.04 -5.09 12.82
CA THR A 89 -15.07 -5.39 11.38
C THR A 89 -14.00 -4.59 10.64
N GLN A 90 -13.24 -5.26 9.79
CA GLN A 90 -12.26 -4.63 8.89
C GLN A 90 -12.85 -4.59 7.48
N ILE A 91 -12.78 -3.45 6.80
CA ILE A 91 -13.36 -3.26 5.46
C ILE A 91 -12.31 -2.63 4.56
N ASN A 92 -12.03 -3.29 3.43
CA ASN A 92 -11.09 -2.81 2.43
C ASN A 92 -11.88 -2.39 1.19
N LEU A 93 -11.92 -1.09 0.91
CA LEU A 93 -12.54 -0.49 -0.28
C LEU A 93 -11.48 -0.05 -1.31
N ALA A 94 -10.20 -0.05 -0.93
CA ALA A 94 -9.10 0.30 -1.81
C ALA A 94 -9.03 -0.64 -3.01
N CYS A 95 -8.44 -0.16 -4.11
CA CYS A 95 -8.31 -0.94 -5.33
C CYS A 95 -6.98 -0.64 -6.00
N SER A 96 -6.25 -1.69 -6.36
CA SER A 96 -5.00 -1.60 -7.10
C SER A 96 -5.09 -0.75 -8.36
N GLY A 97 -4.16 0.18 -8.50
CA GLY A 97 -4.11 1.12 -9.63
C GLY A 97 -5.07 2.32 -9.51
N ALA A 98 -5.81 2.47 -8.41
CA ALA A 98 -6.68 3.63 -8.21
C ALA A 98 -5.87 4.94 -8.12
N VAL A 99 -6.42 6.01 -8.68
CA VAL A 99 -5.97 7.40 -8.50
C VAL A 99 -6.94 8.16 -7.59
N ALA A 100 -6.59 9.37 -7.17
CA ALA A 100 -7.45 10.17 -6.27
C ALA A 100 -8.88 10.36 -6.82
N ALA A 101 -9.04 10.46 -8.14
CA ALA A 101 -10.34 10.55 -8.80
C ALA A 101 -11.27 9.35 -8.56
N ASN A 102 -10.72 8.16 -8.26
CA ASN A 102 -11.51 6.99 -7.93
C ASN A 102 -11.99 6.97 -6.48
N VAL A 103 -11.47 7.87 -5.64
CA VAL A 103 -11.89 8.00 -4.24
C VAL A 103 -13.08 8.94 -4.11
N TYR A 104 -13.18 10.01 -4.90
CA TYR A 104 -14.25 11.02 -4.75
C TYR A 104 -15.65 10.41 -4.92
N ARG A 105 -16.68 11.03 -4.35
CA ARG A 105 -18.06 10.63 -4.67
C ARG A 105 -18.36 10.91 -6.13
N ALA A 106 -19.13 10.05 -6.80
CA ALA A 106 -19.54 10.27 -8.20
C ALA A 106 -20.23 11.63 -8.39
N ALA A 107 -21.05 12.03 -7.42
CA ALA A 107 -21.75 13.32 -7.41
C ALA A 107 -20.82 14.54 -7.41
N ASN A 108 -19.53 14.37 -7.10
CA ASN A 108 -18.52 15.43 -7.14
C ASN A 108 -17.31 15.05 -8.03
N GLY A 109 -17.58 14.41 -9.16
CA GLY A 109 -16.56 14.08 -10.17
C GLY A 109 -15.73 12.85 -9.86
N GLY A 110 -16.20 11.98 -8.97
CA GLY A 110 -15.62 10.64 -8.77
C GLY A 110 -15.85 9.73 -9.96
N GLN A 111 -14.88 8.85 -10.21
CA GLN A 111 -14.89 7.94 -11.35
C GLN A 111 -14.92 6.49 -10.88
N SER A 112 -15.81 5.69 -11.46
CA SER A 112 -15.79 4.24 -11.28
C SER A 112 -14.48 3.67 -11.77
N PHE A 113 -14.09 2.53 -11.21
CA PHE A 113 -12.82 1.89 -11.55
C PHE A 113 -12.95 0.38 -11.47
N LYS A 114 -12.42 -0.32 -12.49
CA LYS A 114 -12.43 -1.80 -12.57
C LYS A 114 -13.82 -2.42 -12.30
N GLY A 115 -14.87 -1.77 -12.77
CA GLY A 115 -16.26 -2.23 -12.63
C GLY A 115 -16.93 -1.87 -11.30
N GLU A 116 -16.26 -1.13 -10.41
CA GLU A 116 -16.77 -0.74 -9.11
C GLU A 116 -17.09 0.76 -9.03
N ALA A 117 -18.08 1.12 -8.20
CA ALA A 117 -18.39 2.51 -7.90
C ALA A 117 -17.20 3.21 -7.20
N PRO A 118 -17.12 4.56 -7.25
CA PRO A 118 -16.08 5.27 -6.52
C PRO A 118 -16.03 4.92 -5.04
N GLN A 119 -14.85 4.91 -4.45
CA GLN A 119 -14.65 4.35 -3.11
C GLN A 119 -15.40 5.14 -2.02
N ALA A 120 -15.58 6.46 -2.17
CA ALA A 120 -16.41 7.25 -1.26
C ALA A 120 -17.91 6.88 -1.33
N ASP A 121 -18.40 6.47 -2.50
CA ASP A 121 -19.80 6.02 -2.62
C ASP A 121 -19.99 4.65 -1.95
N GLN A 122 -18.99 3.77 -2.06
CA GLN A 122 -18.95 2.51 -1.30
C GLN A 122 -18.87 2.78 0.22
N LEU A 123 -18.06 3.76 0.64
CA LEU A 123 -17.97 4.19 2.04
C LEU A 123 -19.32 4.72 2.55
N ALA A 124 -20.14 5.36 1.71
CA ALA A 124 -21.47 5.81 2.13
C ALA A 124 -22.38 4.64 2.52
N THR A 125 -22.31 3.51 1.80
CA THR A 125 -23.00 2.27 2.18
C THR A 125 -22.47 1.71 3.50
N VAL A 126 -21.15 1.69 3.68
CA VAL A 126 -20.51 1.22 4.92
C VAL A 126 -20.90 2.09 6.11
N ALA A 127 -20.85 3.41 5.97
CA ALA A 127 -21.16 4.36 7.02
C ALA A 127 -22.63 4.25 7.47
N GLY A 128 -23.55 3.87 6.58
CA GLY A 128 -24.95 3.61 6.93
C GLY A 128 -25.20 2.31 7.70
N GLN A 129 -24.24 1.37 7.71
CA GLN A 129 -24.39 0.03 8.28
C GLN A 129 -23.55 -0.21 9.54
N TYR A 130 -22.41 0.48 9.67
CA TYR A 130 -21.44 0.26 10.73
C TYR A 130 -21.30 1.49 11.62
N ASN A 131 -20.58 1.33 12.73
CA ASN A 131 -20.06 2.43 13.56
C ASN A 131 -18.57 2.61 13.23
N VAL A 132 -18.27 3.34 12.15
CA VAL A 132 -16.91 3.53 11.65
C VAL A 132 -16.08 4.30 12.68
N LYS A 133 -14.93 3.74 13.07
CA LYS A 133 -13.99 4.32 14.06
C LYS A 133 -12.72 4.85 13.44
N LEU A 134 -12.28 4.25 12.35
CA LEU A 134 -11.05 4.62 11.66
C LEU A 134 -11.26 4.52 10.16
N ILE A 135 -10.81 5.54 9.45
CA ILE A 135 -10.67 5.54 7.99
C ILE A 135 -9.19 5.76 7.69
N THR A 136 -8.58 4.82 6.98
CA THR A 136 -7.19 4.95 6.53
C THR A 136 -7.16 5.17 5.03
N LEU A 137 -6.41 6.19 4.59
CA LEU A 137 -6.23 6.56 3.19
C LEU A 137 -4.76 6.49 2.81
N SER A 138 -4.47 5.80 1.70
CA SER A 138 -3.19 5.87 0.97
C SER A 138 -3.50 6.03 -0.51
N ILE A 139 -3.26 7.22 -1.06
CA ILE A 139 -3.59 7.55 -2.44
C ILE A 139 -2.65 8.67 -2.93
N GLY A 140 -2.45 8.76 -4.24
CA GLY A 140 -1.62 9.78 -4.89
C GLY A 140 -0.36 9.22 -5.57
N GLY A 141 0.09 8.02 -5.21
CA GLY A 141 1.24 7.37 -5.87
C GLY A 141 1.00 7.15 -7.37
N ASN A 142 -0.20 6.70 -7.74
CA ASN A 142 -0.58 6.55 -9.15
C ASN A 142 -0.79 7.91 -9.85
N ASP A 143 -1.29 8.93 -9.15
CA ASP A 143 -1.42 10.29 -9.68
C ASP A 143 -0.05 10.94 -9.98
N LEU A 144 0.99 10.55 -9.25
CA LEU A 144 2.39 10.92 -9.51
C LEU A 144 3.03 10.10 -10.65
N GLY A 145 2.40 9.00 -11.07
CA GLY A 145 2.94 8.07 -12.06
C GLY A 145 4.08 7.20 -11.53
N PHE A 146 4.02 6.78 -10.26
CA PHE A 146 5.09 5.99 -9.63
C PHE A 146 5.37 4.66 -10.35
N ALA A 147 4.35 4.03 -10.96
CA ALA A 147 4.53 2.85 -11.80
C ALA A 147 5.38 3.16 -13.05
N ASP A 148 5.22 4.33 -13.65
CA ASP A 148 6.04 4.78 -14.79
C ASP A 148 7.47 5.05 -14.34
N VAL A 149 7.67 5.69 -13.18
CA VAL A 149 9.01 5.91 -12.59
C VAL A 149 9.75 4.58 -12.45
N ILE A 150 9.12 3.58 -11.82
CA ILE A 150 9.71 2.24 -11.67
C ILE A 150 10.03 1.65 -13.04
N THR A 151 9.08 1.69 -13.97
CA THR A 151 9.24 1.10 -15.31
C THR A 151 10.39 1.76 -16.08
N THR A 152 10.51 3.09 -16.03
CA THR A 152 11.61 3.82 -16.66
C THR A 152 12.95 3.46 -16.03
N CYS A 153 13.08 3.51 -14.71
CA CYS A 153 14.35 3.19 -14.04
C CYS A 153 14.80 1.74 -14.29
N VAL A 154 13.86 0.79 -14.29
CA VAL A 154 14.13 -0.61 -14.64
C VAL A 154 14.57 -0.74 -16.10
N SER A 155 13.90 -0.03 -17.02
CA SER A 155 14.24 -0.06 -18.45
C SER A 155 15.61 0.56 -18.71
N ASP A 156 15.92 1.67 -18.05
CA ASP A 156 17.20 2.37 -18.16
C ASP A 156 18.35 1.53 -17.58
N TYR A 157 18.09 0.70 -16.56
CA TYR A 157 19.03 -0.30 -16.08
C TYR A 157 19.25 -1.44 -17.07
N LEU A 158 18.18 -2.03 -17.60
CA LEU A 158 18.26 -3.26 -18.39
C LEU A 158 18.68 -3.03 -19.86
N VAL A 159 18.30 -1.89 -20.44
CA VAL A 159 18.38 -1.64 -21.88
C VAL A 159 19.32 -0.49 -22.21
N TRP A 160 19.18 0.64 -21.52
CA TRP A 160 19.81 1.90 -21.92
C TRP A 160 21.12 2.22 -21.21
N TYR A 161 21.40 1.52 -20.12
CA TYR A 161 22.59 1.71 -19.28
C TYR A 161 22.77 3.16 -18.81
N SER A 162 21.67 3.79 -18.39
CA SER A 162 21.60 5.18 -17.93
C SER A 162 20.84 5.30 -16.60
N TYR A 163 21.04 6.41 -15.90
CA TYR A 163 20.28 6.75 -14.70
C TYR A 163 18.95 7.40 -15.08
N CYS A 164 17.88 7.12 -14.33
CA CYS A 164 16.56 7.70 -14.57
C CYS A 164 16.30 8.93 -13.68
N ASN A 165 17.02 9.06 -12.56
CA ASN A 165 16.65 9.93 -11.44
C ASN A 165 16.40 11.40 -11.82
N ASP A 166 17.25 12.01 -12.65
CA ASP A 166 17.13 13.43 -13.03
C ASP A 166 15.84 13.71 -13.81
N ASP A 167 15.55 12.90 -14.84
CA ASP A 167 14.34 13.04 -15.66
C ASP A 167 13.08 12.72 -14.85
N GLN A 168 13.13 11.69 -14.00
CA GLN A 168 12.00 11.31 -13.16
C GLN A 168 11.72 12.34 -12.05
N GLN A 169 12.75 12.98 -11.48
CA GLN A 169 12.57 14.04 -10.49
C GLN A 169 11.77 15.21 -11.08
N SER A 170 12.15 15.66 -12.28
CA SER A 170 11.43 16.73 -12.99
C SER A 170 9.97 16.36 -13.28
N ALA A 171 9.73 15.12 -13.73
CA ALA A 171 8.38 14.61 -13.98
C ALA A 171 7.53 14.58 -12.69
N ILE A 172 8.09 14.09 -11.58
CA ILE A 172 7.41 14.05 -10.28
C ILE A 172 7.10 15.46 -9.79
N ASP A 173 8.05 16.38 -9.84
CA ASP A 173 7.87 17.77 -9.41
C ASP A 173 6.74 18.46 -10.19
N SER A 174 6.64 18.18 -11.50
CA SER A 174 5.56 18.73 -12.33
C SER A 174 4.16 18.20 -11.97
N ARG A 175 4.07 16.95 -11.50
CA ARG A 175 2.80 16.28 -11.14
C ARG A 175 2.41 16.50 -9.69
N MET A 176 3.38 16.79 -8.81
CA MET A 176 3.18 16.93 -7.37
C MET A 176 2.02 17.86 -6.99
N PRO A 177 1.88 19.08 -7.55
CA PRO A 177 0.79 19.99 -7.17
C PRO A 177 -0.61 19.41 -7.44
N ALA A 178 -0.79 18.73 -8.58
CA ALA A 178 -2.06 18.12 -8.95
C ALA A 178 -2.37 16.89 -8.07
N ALA A 179 -1.37 16.05 -7.81
CA ALA A 179 -1.51 14.89 -6.96
C ALA A 179 -1.92 15.29 -5.53
N VAL A 180 -1.21 16.24 -4.90
CA VAL A 180 -1.54 16.68 -3.52
C VAL A 180 -2.91 17.36 -3.43
N ALA A 181 -3.32 18.12 -4.46
CA ALA A 181 -4.66 18.68 -4.54
C ALA A 181 -5.72 17.57 -4.62
N GLY A 182 -5.43 16.51 -5.38
CA GLY A 182 -6.30 15.34 -5.49
C GLY A 182 -6.45 14.61 -4.16
N VAL A 183 -5.34 14.34 -3.45
CA VAL A 183 -5.38 13.74 -2.09
C VAL A 183 -6.19 14.63 -1.13
N GLY A 184 -5.98 15.94 -1.17
CA GLY A 184 -6.74 16.89 -0.36
C GLY A 184 -8.24 16.82 -0.63
N LYS A 185 -8.66 16.73 -1.90
CA LYS A 185 -10.06 16.55 -2.28
C LYS A 185 -10.60 15.18 -1.84
N ALA A 186 -9.80 14.12 -1.88
CA ALA A 186 -10.22 12.79 -1.43
C ALA A 186 -10.59 12.81 0.07
N LEU A 187 -9.80 13.51 0.90
CA LEU A 187 -10.10 13.71 2.31
C LEU A 187 -11.39 14.51 2.53
N ASP A 188 -11.62 15.57 1.74
CA ASP A 188 -12.86 16.35 1.81
C ASP A 188 -14.09 15.49 1.46
N GLU A 189 -13.99 14.65 0.42
CA GLU A 189 -15.07 13.77 0.00
C GLU A 189 -15.38 12.69 1.03
N ILE A 190 -14.36 12.08 1.64
CA ILE A 190 -14.52 11.14 2.76
C ILE A 190 -15.27 11.84 3.92
N ARG A 191 -14.84 13.04 4.32
CA ARG A 191 -15.52 13.79 5.39
C ARG A 191 -16.98 14.08 5.05
N ALA A 192 -17.26 14.44 3.80
CA ALA A 192 -18.61 14.75 3.36
C ALA A 192 -19.50 13.49 3.30
N VAL A 193 -18.98 12.32 2.95
CA VAL A 193 -19.69 11.03 3.10
C VAL A 193 -20.10 10.80 4.55
N MET A 194 -19.12 10.90 5.46
CA MET A 194 -19.36 10.61 6.87
C MET A 194 -20.36 11.59 7.50
N SER A 195 -20.24 12.89 7.19
CA SER A 195 -21.21 13.90 7.62
C SER A 195 -22.61 13.62 7.08
N ASN A 196 -22.75 13.22 5.81
CA ASN A 196 -24.04 12.87 5.21
C ASN A 196 -24.67 11.61 5.82
N ALA A 197 -23.83 10.69 6.30
CA ALA A 197 -24.25 9.51 7.06
C ALA A 197 -24.61 9.83 8.53
N GLY A 198 -24.41 11.07 8.99
CA GLY A 198 -24.76 11.52 10.34
C GLY A 198 -23.63 11.40 11.36
N TYR A 199 -22.40 11.12 10.93
CA TYR A 199 -21.22 11.12 11.81
C TYR A 199 -20.79 12.54 12.13
N LYS A 200 -20.45 12.77 13.39
CA LYS A 200 -19.74 13.96 13.87
C LYS A 200 -18.24 13.76 13.71
N THR A 201 -17.48 14.85 13.65
CA THR A 201 -16.02 14.82 13.49
C THR A 201 -15.28 14.01 14.57
N GLY A 202 -15.84 13.88 15.77
CA GLY A 202 -15.26 13.08 16.86
C GLY A 202 -15.64 11.59 16.85
N ASP A 203 -16.54 11.15 15.97
CA ASP A 203 -17.04 9.77 15.99
C ASP A 203 -16.07 8.77 15.35
N TYR A 204 -15.23 9.28 14.43
CA TYR A 204 -14.25 8.54 13.64
C TYR A 204 -12.98 9.38 13.46
N ARG A 205 -11.87 8.72 13.11
CA ARG A 205 -10.61 9.38 12.75
C ARG A 205 -10.24 9.07 11.31
N ILE A 206 -9.60 10.03 10.64
CA ILE A 206 -8.99 9.82 9.32
C ILE A 206 -7.47 9.82 9.50
N VAL A 207 -6.83 8.77 8.98
CA VAL A 207 -5.38 8.66 8.86
C VAL A 207 -5.01 8.75 7.39
N LEU A 208 -4.15 9.70 7.02
CA LEU A 208 -3.46 9.73 5.73
C LEU A 208 -2.06 9.15 5.92
N GLN A 209 -1.66 8.20 5.08
CA GLN A 209 -0.37 7.55 5.17
C GLN A 209 0.51 7.87 3.96
N SER A 210 1.82 7.88 4.15
CA SER A 210 2.78 7.84 3.03
C SER A 210 3.03 6.41 2.54
N TYR A 211 4.01 6.24 1.66
CA TYR A 211 4.41 4.94 1.13
C TYR A 211 5.76 4.52 1.71
N PRO A 212 6.01 3.21 1.90
CA PRO A 212 7.34 2.73 2.22
C PRO A 212 8.28 2.80 1.01
N SER A 213 9.58 2.90 1.27
CA SER A 213 10.60 2.66 0.25
C SER A 213 10.79 1.14 0.04
N PRO A 214 10.59 0.59 -1.17
CA PRO A 214 10.66 -0.84 -1.42
C PRO A 214 12.08 -1.33 -1.76
N ILE A 215 13.02 -0.42 -1.99
CA ILE A 215 14.44 -0.68 -2.27
C ILE A 215 15.32 0.07 -1.27
N PRO A 216 16.47 -0.49 -0.86
CA PRO A 216 17.35 0.14 0.11
C PRO A 216 18.27 1.15 -0.60
N ARG A 217 19.12 1.84 0.18
CA ARG A 217 20.26 2.58 -0.39
C ARG A 217 21.19 1.64 -1.14
N SER A 218 21.93 2.16 -2.09
CA SER A 218 22.92 1.42 -2.89
C SER A 218 23.94 0.68 -2.00
N ALA A 219 24.43 1.33 -0.95
CA ALA A 219 25.37 0.76 0.02
C ALA A 219 24.78 -0.40 0.85
N GLU A 220 23.46 -0.53 0.88
CA GLU A 220 22.71 -1.55 1.62
C GLU A 220 22.18 -2.65 0.70
N MET A 221 22.46 -2.58 -0.61
CA MET A 221 22.09 -3.59 -1.59
C MET A 221 23.06 -4.79 -1.58
N ARG A 222 22.51 -6.00 -1.53
CA ARG A 222 23.23 -7.28 -1.51
C ARG A 222 24.00 -7.54 -2.81
N TYR A 223 23.54 -6.98 -3.92
CA TYR A 223 24.12 -7.19 -5.25
C TYR A 223 24.80 -5.91 -5.74
N PRO A 224 26.07 -5.98 -6.17
CA PRO A 224 26.79 -4.82 -6.69
C PRO A 224 26.15 -4.34 -8.00
N GLU A 225 26.40 -3.07 -8.33
CA GLU A 225 26.07 -2.47 -9.63
C GLU A 225 27.06 -2.94 -10.71
N SER A 226 27.11 -4.25 -10.93
CA SER A 226 27.96 -4.86 -11.93
C SER A 226 27.36 -6.19 -12.37
N GLY A 227 27.32 -6.41 -13.68
CA GLY A 227 26.67 -7.58 -14.27
C GLY A 227 25.16 -7.61 -14.03
N TRP A 228 24.59 -8.82 -14.09
CA TRP A 228 23.13 -9.04 -14.12
C TRP A 228 22.55 -9.53 -12.79
N SER A 229 23.33 -9.54 -11.71
CA SER A 229 22.87 -10.11 -10.44
C SER A 229 21.71 -9.33 -9.80
N ARG A 230 21.65 -8.00 -9.98
CA ARG A 230 20.52 -7.16 -9.56
C ARG A 230 19.23 -7.49 -10.30
N SER A 231 19.29 -7.79 -11.60
CA SER A 231 18.13 -8.18 -12.40
C SER A 231 17.78 -9.65 -12.15
N ASP A 232 18.67 -10.57 -12.53
CA ASP A 232 18.38 -11.98 -12.75
C ASP A 232 18.18 -12.76 -11.45
N THR A 233 18.77 -12.27 -10.35
CA THR A 233 18.70 -12.91 -9.04
C THR A 233 18.02 -12.01 -8.02
N GLY A 234 18.39 -10.73 -7.98
CA GLY A 234 17.89 -9.80 -6.97
C GLY A 234 16.45 -9.34 -7.19
N GLY A 235 16.06 -9.15 -8.46
CA GLY A 235 14.82 -8.46 -8.81
C GLY A 235 14.80 -7.00 -8.32
N CYS A 236 15.96 -6.34 -8.33
CA CYS A 236 16.15 -4.92 -8.04
C CYS A 236 17.05 -4.24 -9.10
N PRO A 237 16.68 -4.29 -10.40
CA PRO A 237 17.48 -3.69 -11.48
C PRO A 237 17.41 -2.17 -11.44
N PHE A 238 18.11 -1.56 -10.49
CA PHE A 238 18.23 -0.11 -10.32
C PHE A 238 19.70 0.27 -10.21
N TRP A 239 20.08 1.41 -10.78
CA TRP A 239 21.40 2.00 -10.55
C TRP A 239 21.49 2.52 -9.11
N ASN A 240 22.70 2.64 -8.59
CA ASN A 240 23.04 3.15 -7.26
C ASN A 240 22.47 4.54 -7.05
N GLY A 241 22.71 5.43 -8.01
CA GLY A 241 22.18 6.79 -8.01
C GLY A 241 20.65 6.84 -8.07
N ASP A 242 19.99 5.88 -8.73
CA ASP A 242 18.52 5.80 -8.74
C ASP A 242 17.98 5.27 -7.41
N ALA A 243 18.64 4.27 -6.83
CA ALA A 243 18.28 3.71 -5.53
C ALA A 243 18.45 4.73 -4.39
N ASP A 244 19.58 5.44 -4.36
CA ASP A 244 19.87 6.48 -3.38
C ASP A 244 18.91 7.66 -3.53
N TRP A 245 18.65 8.09 -4.77
CA TRP A 245 17.64 9.12 -5.05
C TRP A 245 16.24 8.70 -4.57
N ALA A 246 15.81 7.49 -4.90
CA ALA A 246 14.51 6.98 -4.50
C ALA A 246 14.36 6.94 -2.96
N ARG A 247 15.41 6.45 -2.27
CA ARG A 247 15.41 6.24 -0.83
C ARG A 247 15.53 7.53 -0.02
N ASP A 248 16.39 8.45 -0.45
CA ASP A 248 16.77 9.63 0.35
C ASP A 248 16.12 10.93 -0.13
N SER A 249 15.63 10.98 -1.37
CA SER A 249 15.01 12.20 -1.94
C SER A 249 13.54 12.00 -2.27
N LEU A 250 13.21 11.08 -3.17
CA LEU A 250 11.85 10.93 -3.72
C LEU A 250 10.82 10.53 -2.65
N VAL A 251 11.04 9.39 -1.97
CA VAL A 251 10.09 8.89 -0.96
C VAL A 251 9.91 9.90 0.19
N PRO A 252 10.98 10.51 0.74
CA PRO A 252 10.85 11.59 1.72
C PRO A 252 10.11 12.83 1.20
N GLN A 253 10.31 13.22 -0.07
CA GLN A 253 9.59 14.34 -0.68
C GLN A 253 8.08 14.08 -0.72
N ILE A 254 7.67 12.91 -1.22
CA ILE A 254 6.26 12.50 -1.28
C ILE A 254 5.67 12.45 0.13
N SER A 255 6.39 11.85 1.09
CA SER A 255 5.92 11.77 2.48
C SER A 255 5.71 13.16 3.12
N ARG A 256 6.64 14.11 2.90
CA ARG A 256 6.48 15.50 3.38
C ARG A 256 5.28 16.20 2.73
N ALA A 257 5.07 16.01 1.43
CA ALA A 257 3.94 16.59 0.72
C ALA A 257 2.59 16.06 1.27
N LEU A 258 2.48 14.75 1.47
CA LEU A 258 1.29 14.12 2.06
C LEU A 258 1.08 14.55 3.52
N ALA A 259 2.14 14.69 4.32
CA ALA A 259 2.04 15.24 5.68
C ALA A 259 1.48 16.66 5.68
N GLY A 260 1.91 17.51 4.73
CA GLY A 260 1.34 18.84 4.53
C GLY A 260 -0.17 18.81 4.22
N VAL A 261 -0.60 17.87 3.37
CA VAL A 261 -2.03 17.66 3.06
C VAL A 261 -2.79 17.21 4.32
N ALA A 262 -2.26 16.24 5.07
CA ALA A 262 -2.87 15.76 6.31
C ALA A 262 -3.08 16.91 7.30
N ALA A 263 -2.04 17.72 7.55
CA ALA A 263 -2.11 18.88 8.43
C ALA A 263 -3.15 19.90 7.95
N ALA A 264 -3.14 20.26 6.66
CA ALA A 264 -4.09 21.20 6.08
C ALA A 264 -5.55 20.72 6.14
N LYS A 265 -5.76 19.39 6.10
CA LYS A 265 -7.08 18.76 6.12
C LYS A 265 -7.46 18.19 7.48
N GLY A 266 -6.65 18.43 8.52
CA GLY A 266 -6.88 17.93 9.88
C GLY A 266 -7.01 16.40 9.98
N ALA A 267 -6.30 15.66 9.13
CA ALA A 267 -6.15 14.20 9.23
C ALA A 267 -4.88 13.88 10.04
N GLN A 268 -4.88 12.75 10.75
CA GLN A 268 -3.65 12.25 11.38
C GLN A 268 -2.73 11.70 10.30
N PHE A 269 -1.42 11.91 10.44
CA PHE A 269 -0.44 11.42 9.47
C PHE A 269 0.37 10.23 10.00
N LEU A 270 0.54 9.21 9.15
CA LEU A 270 1.47 8.10 9.38
C LEU A 270 2.55 8.07 8.30
N ASP A 271 3.80 8.30 8.70
CA ASP A 271 4.93 8.12 7.82
C ASP A 271 5.37 6.67 7.75
N LEU A 272 5.40 6.11 6.56
CA LEU A 272 5.83 4.75 6.27
C LEU A 272 7.18 4.69 5.55
N ALA A 273 7.81 5.83 5.23
CA ALA A 273 9.02 5.89 4.40
C ALA A 273 10.13 4.92 4.85
N ASP A 274 10.35 4.82 6.17
CA ASP A 274 11.40 4.01 6.79
C ASP A 274 10.92 2.64 7.30
N MET A 275 9.64 2.29 7.16
CA MET A 275 9.10 1.11 7.83
C MET A 275 9.75 -0.20 7.33
N LEU A 276 10.27 -0.21 6.10
CA LEU A 276 10.92 -1.37 5.47
C LEU A 276 12.44 -1.35 5.62
N GLN A 277 13.05 -0.43 6.38
CA GLN A 277 14.51 -0.37 6.52
C GLN A 277 15.14 -1.73 6.87
N GLY A 278 16.06 -2.20 6.04
CA GLY A 278 16.70 -3.51 6.17
C GLY A 278 15.84 -4.71 5.75
N ARG A 279 14.66 -4.47 5.19
CA ARG A 279 13.66 -5.45 4.71
C ARG A 279 13.27 -5.21 3.26
N GLU A 280 13.84 -4.20 2.62
CA GLU A 280 13.61 -3.88 1.22
C GLU A 280 14.10 -4.99 0.29
N VAL A 281 13.68 -4.94 -0.97
CA VAL A 281 14.17 -5.86 -2.01
C VAL A 281 15.68 -5.68 -2.16
N CYS A 282 16.43 -6.78 -2.14
CA CYS A 282 17.88 -6.79 -2.16
C CYS A 282 18.59 -6.20 -0.93
N ALA A 283 17.89 -5.89 0.18
CA ALA A 283 18.58 -5.46 1.39
C ALA A 283 19.55 -6.55 1.89
N THR A 284 20.74 -6.14 2.35
CA THR A 284 21.78 -7.03 2.91
C THR A 284 21.34 -7.75 4.18
N SER A 285 20.44 -7.15 4.96
CA SER A 285 19.85 -7.74 6.18
C SER A 285 18.60 -8.60 5.91
N ALA A 286 18.22 -8.76 4.65
CA ALA A 286 17.16 -9.65 4.21
C ALA A 286 17.72 -10.72 3.27
N ARG A 287 16.89 -11.73 2.97
CA ARG A 287 17.21 -12.78 1.99
C ARG A 287 15.98 -13.28 1.27
N GLN A 288 16.20 -13.88 0.11
CA GLN A 288 15.19 -14.64 -0.61
C GLN A 288 15.09 -16.06 -0.05
N ALA A 289 13.92 -16.67 -0.21
CA ALA A 289 13.71 -18.09 0.07
C ALA A 289 14.39 -18.96 -1.01
N THR A 290 14.75 -20.18 -0.65
CA THR A 290 15.34 -21.18 -1.54
C THR A 290 14.65 -22.53 -1.32
N SER A 291 14.93 -23.52 -2.16
CA SER A 291 14.38 -24.88 -1.99
C SER A 291 14.70 -25.53 -0.63
N THR A 292 15.76 -25.07 0.05
CA THR A 292 16.19 -25.58 1.37
C THR A 292 15.96 -24.59 2.51
N THR A 293 15.61 -23.33 2.20
CA THR A 293 15.38 -22.27 3.19
C THR A 293 14.03 -21.64 2.96
N ALA A 294 13.07 -21.96 3.83
CA ALA A 294 11.72 -21.39 3.77
C ALA A 294 11.71 -19.88 4.02
N PRO A 295 10.70 -19.15 3.48
CA PRO A 295 10.50 -17.75 3.82
C PRO A 295 10.18 -17.57 5.30
N SER A 296 10.59 -16.44 5.86
CA SER A 296 10.44 -16.12 7.27
C SER A 296 10.20 -14.63 7.47
N ALA A 297 9.26 -14.28 8.35
CA ALA A 297 8.96 -12.89 8.68
C ALA A 297 10.19 -12.11 9.22
N THR A 298 11.16 -12.82 9.81
CA THR A 298 12.35 -12.22 10.44
C THR A 298 13.57 -12.12 9.52
N THR A 299 13.55 -12.76 8.33
CA THR A 299 14.70 -12.75 7.41
C THR A 299 14.34 -12.45 5.97
N SER A 300 13.07 -12.62 5.57
CA SER A 300 12.65 -12.36 4.21
C SER A 300 12.55 -10.87 3.92
N GLU A 301 12.68 -10.53 2.65
CA GLU A 301 12.30 -9.22 2.11
C GLU A 301 10.79 -9.02 2.30
N TRP A 302 10.37 -7.79 2.60
CA TRP A 302 8.99 -7.40 2.91
C TRP A 302 8.31 -6.64 1.77
N ALA A 303 9.05 -6.34 0.70
CA ALA A 303 8.51 -5.88 -0.58
C ALA A 303 8.67 -6.97 -1.65
N ARG A 304 7.79 -6.97 -2.65
CA ARG A 304 7.85 -7.85 -3.81
C ARG A 304 8.91 -7.36 -4.77
N PHE A 305 9.80 -8.23 -5.23
CA PHE A 305 10.82 -7.84 -6.21
C PHE A 305 10.23 -7.37 -7.55
N VAL A 306 11.05 -6.80 -8.44
CA VAL A 306 10.66 -6.46 -9.81
C VAL A 306 10.54 -7.73 -10.63
N ASP A 307 9.34 -8.03 -11.11
CA ASP A 307 9.08 -9.23 -11.87
C ASP A 307 9.47 -9.10 -13.36
N GLY A 308 9.31 -7.89 -13.93
CA GLY A 308 9.53 -7.58 -15.35
C GLY A 308 10.99 -7.53 -15.83
N GLY A 309 11.95 -7.88 -14.99
CA GLY A 309 13.39 -7.90 -15.30
C GLY A 309 14.08 -9.22 -14.95
N LEU A 310 13.32 -10.23 -14.54
CA LEU A 310 13.85 -11.57 -14.24
C LEU A 310 13.88 -12.43 -15.49
N SER A 311 14.85 -13.34 -15.56
CA SER A 311 14.93 -14.36 -16.62
C SER A 311 13.68 -15.26 -16.69
N SER A 312 12.87 -15.27 -15.64
CA SER A 312 11.57 -15.94 -15.60
C SER A 312 10.63 -15.22 -14.63
N SER A 313 9.60 -14.56 -15.18
CA SER A 313 8.55 -13.85 -14.46
C SER A 313 7.72 -14.78 -13.57
N GLN A 314 7.24 -14.25 -12.46
CA GLN A 314 6.49 -14.97 -11.45
C GLN A 314 5.31 -14.14 -10.93
N GLY A 315 4.11 -14.52 -11.34
CA GLY A 315 2.89 -13.79 -10.96
C GLY A 315 2.56 -12.73 -12.00
N VAL A 316 1.99 -11.61 -11.55
CA VAL A 316 1.65 -10.49 -12.42
C VAL A 316 2.57 -9.30 -12.11
N ILE A 317 2.99 -8.57 -13.14
CA ILE A 317 4.00 -7.50 -13.02
C ILE A 317 3.53 -6.40 -12.06
N GLN A 318 2.22 -6.18 -11.99
CA GLN A 318 1.56 -5.19 -11.14
C GLN A 318 1.93 -5.37 -9.66
N GLU A 319 2.18 -6.60 -9.19
CA GLU A 319 2.56 -6.87 -7.81
C GLU A 319 3.98 -6.36 -7.46
N SER A 320 4.81 -5.99 -8.45
CA SER A 320 6.18 -5.55 -8.23
C SER A 320 6.28 -4.34 -7.31
N MET A 321 7.30 -4.32 -6.45
CA MET A 321 7.62 -3.23 -5.51
C MET A 321 6.56 -2.93 -4.44
N HIS A 322 5.47 -3.69 -4.35
CA HIS A 322 4.48 -3.53 -3.29
C HIS A 322 4.86 -4.29 -2.01
N PRO A 323 4.36 -3.87 -0.82
CA PRO A 323 4.55 -4.62 0.42
C PRO A 323 3.91 -6.00 0.27
N ASN A 324 4.70 -7.03 0.49
CA ASN A 324 4.27 -8.42 0.37
C ASN A 324 3.56 -8.89 1.65
N TYR A 325 3.28 -10.19 1.80
CA TYR A 325 2.62 -10.75 2.98
C TYR A 325 3.18 -10.24 4.32
N TYR A 326 4.50 -10.20 4.47
CA TYR A 326 5.14 -9.73 5.71
C TYR A 326 5.10 -8.21 5.85
N GLY A 327 5.26 -7.48 4.75
CA GLY A 327 5.12 -6.02 4.73
C GLY A 327 3.71 -5.56 5.10
N GLN A 328 2.68 -6.26 4.61
CA GLN A 328 1.28 -5.98 4.93
C GLN A 328 0.94 -6.28 6.40
N GLN A 329 1.53 -7.32 6.99
CA GLN A 329 1.44 -7.57 8.43
C GLN A 329 2.10 -6.45 9.25
N ALA A 330 3.28 -5.98 8.82
CA ALA A 330 3.97 -4.86 9.44
C ALA A 330 3.15 -3.56 9.37
N LEU A 331 2.52 -3.28 8.23
CA LEU A 331 1.58 -2.16 8.06
C LEU A 331 0.42 -2.27 9.07
N GLY A 332 -0.19 -3.44 9.20
CA GLY A 332 -1.26 -3.68 10.17
C GLY A 332 -0.84 -3.43 11.63
N GLN A 333 0.40 -3.78 11.98
CA GLN A 333 0.95 -3.43 13.29
C GLN A 333 1.15 -1.92 13.44
N CYS A 334 1.67 -1.23 12.43
CA CYS A 334 1.78 0.23 12.43
C CYS A 334 0.42 0.89 12.67
N LEU A 335 -0.61 0.43 11.97
CA LEU A 335 -1.98 0.93 12.12
C LEU A 335 -2.54 0.65 13.52
N THR A 336 -2.28 -0.54 14.07
CA THR A 336 -2.68 -0.90 15.44
C THR A 336 -2.02 0.02 16.47
N LEU A 337 -0.72 0.28 16.35
CA LEU A 337 0.02 1.18 17.23
C LEU A 337 -0.48 2.62 17.12
N LEU A 338 -0.73 3.09 15.89
CA LEU A 338 -1.26 4.43 15.64
C LEU A 338 -2.68 4.55 16.18
N TYR A 339 -3.46 3.47 16.14
CA TYR A 339 -4.81 3.48 16.67
C TYR A 339 -4.84 3.82 18.17
N ALA A 340 -3.83 3.32 18.92
CA ALA A 340 -3.62 3.62 20.33
C ALA A 340 -3.02 5.03 20.60
N ARG A 341 -2.86 5.87 19.56
CA ARG A 341 -2.40 7.26 19.64
C ARG A 341 -3.46 8.18 19.03
N PRO A 342 -4.39 8.72 19.85
CA PRO A 342 -5.53 9.46 19.34
C PRO A 342 -5.15 10.77 18.62
N SER A 343 -3.97 11.31 18.89
CA SER A 343 -3.45 12.54 18.33
C SER A 343 -1.94 12.44 18.06
N GLY A 344 -1.43 13.41 17.30
CA GLY A 344 -0.04 13.50 16.88
C GLY A 344 0.23 12.70 15.59
N ASP A 345 1.27 13.12 14.88
CA ASP A 345 1.74 12.45 13.68
C ASP A 345 2.94 11.56 14.04
N TYR A 346 3.05 10.41 13.38
CA TYR A 346 4.06 9.43 13.72
C TYR A 346 4.71 8.85 12.47
N ALA A 347 5.98 8.50 12.59
CA ALA A 347 6.67 7.61 11.66
C ALA A 347 6.69 6.19 12.22
N CYS A 348 6.34 5.20 11.40
CA CYS A 348 6.47 3.79 11.74
C CYS A 348 7.82 3.23 11.28
N ARG A 349 8.47 2.47 12.15
CA ARG A 349 9.78 1.87 11.92
C ARG A 349 9.76 0.41 12.36
N ASN A 350 10.64 -0.40 11.78
CA ASN A 350 10.85 -1.78 12.22
C ASN A 350 12.07 -1.91 13.15
N THR A 351 12.09 -2.98 13.92
CA THR A 351 13.27 -3.43 14.67
C THR A 351 14.01 -4.49 13.86
N ALA A 352 15.32 -4.29 13.66
CA ALA A 352 16.15 -5.23 12.92
C ALA A 352 16.02 -6.68 13.44
N GLY A 353 15.88 -7.62 12.51
CA GLY A 353 15.75 -9.05 12.83
C GLY A 353 14.42 -9.48 13.46
N LYS A 354 13.46 -8.56 13.68
CA LYS A 354 12.12 -8.88 14.19
C LYS A 354 11.10 -8.99 13.06
N ASP A 355 9.98 -9.65 13.36
CA ASP A 355 8.79 -9.69 12.49
C ASP A 355 7.91 -8.46 12.74
N ALA A 356 6.65 -8.50 12.27
CA ALA A 356 5.69 -7.42 12.47
C ALA A 356 5.49 -7.02 13.94
N SER A 357 5.70 -7.90 14.92
CA SER A 357 5.62 -7.52 16.35
C SER A 357 6.70 -6.51 16.78
N GLY A 358 7.78 -6.39 15.99
CA GLY A 358 8.87 -5.46 16.21
C GLY A 358 8.66 -4.07 15.60
N MET A 359 7.48 -3.77 15.05
CA MET A 359 7.17 -2.41 14.60
C MET A 359 6.99 -1.47 15.79
N TYR A 360 7.41 -0.21 15.63
CA TYR A 360 7.25 0.84 16.64
C TYR A 360 7.00 2.20 15.98
N LEU A 361 6.44 3.13 16.76
CA LEU A 361 6.19 4.50 16.33
C LEU A 361 7.21 5.47 16.93
N THR A 362 7.57 6.48 16.15
CA THR A 362 8.34 7.67 16.57
C THR A 362 7.53 8.91 16.23
N ALA A 363 7.55 9.95 17.08
CA ALA A 363 6.85 11.19 16.77
C ALA A 363 7.44 11.85 15.52
N LYS A 364 6.59 12.52 14.72
CA LYS A 364 6.98 13.26 13.52
C LYS A 364 6.86 14.76 13.72
#